data_AF-A0A2Z2HJQ3-F1
#
_entry.id   AF-A0A2Z2HJQ3-F1
#
_cell.length_a   1.000
_cell.length_b   1.000
_cell.length_c   1.000
_cell.angle_alpha   90.00
_cell.angle_beta   90.00
_cell.angle_gamma   90.00
#
_symmetry.space_group_name_H-M   'P 1'
#
loop_
_entity.id
_entity.type
_entity.pdbx_description
1 polymer ?
#
loop_
_entity_poly.entity_id
_entity_poly.type
_entity_poly.pdbx_seq_one_letter_code
_entity_poly.pdbx_strand_id
1 'polypeptide(L)'
;MKNLTDEGIRNIILKEFYKRSKVKSENPKLHMYNFPELKEINNERIFENIKYLINENLVRGGIDQGENESFPWISRLTPLGIKLVEDEK
;
A
#
# COMPACT_ATOMS: atom_id res chain seq x y z
N MET A 1 -2.11 14.21 -14.55
CA MET A 1 -1.83 12.81 -14.21
C MET A 1 -0.40 12.70 -13.73
N LYS A 2 -0.24 12.49 -12.43
CA LYS A 2 1.06 12.17 -11.84
C LYS A 2 1.54 10.83 -12.40
N ASN A 3 2.61 10.81 -13.19
CA ASN A 3 3.18 9.57 -13.71
C ASN A 3 4.06 8.91 -12.65
N LEU A 4 3.44 8.27 -11.66
CA LEU A 4 4.17 7.41 -10.72
C LEU A 4 4.55 6.11 -11.40
N THR A 5 5.75 5.61 -11.13
CA THR A 5 6.13 4.22 -11.43
C THR A 5 5.42 3.27 -10.48
N ASP A 6 5.37 1.98 -10.82
CA ASP A 6 4.79 0.98 -9.91
C ASP A 6 5.58 0.90 -8.60
N GLU A 7 6.90 1.03 -8.67
CA GLU A 7 7.76 1.17 -7.50
C GLU A 7 7.40 2.40 -6.66
N GLY A 8 7.13 3.55 -7.30
CA GLY A 8 6.67 4.75 -6.60
C GLY A 8 5.35 4.54 -5.86
N ILE A 9 4.39 3.84 -6.47
CA ILE A 9 3.10 3.50 -5.83
C ILE A 9 3.35 2.59 -4.61
N ARG A 10 4.14 1.53 -4.78
CA ARG A 10 4.47 0.60 -3.69
C ARG A 10 5.17 1.30 -2.53
N ASN A 11 6.11 2.19 -2.83
CA ASN A 11 6.87 2.93 -1.81
C ASN A 11 5.99 3.90 -1.02
N ILE A 12 5.03 4.56 -1.67
CA ILE A 12 4.03 5.37 -0.97
C ILE A 12 3.25 4.52 0.03
N ILE A 13 2.73 3.36 -0.42
CA ILE A 13 1.93 2.46 0.42
C ILE A 13 2.76 1.94 1.60
N LEU A 14 3.96 1.41 1.32
CA LEU A 14 4.85 0.86 2.35
C LEU A 14 5.24 1.91 3.39
N LYS A 15 5.61 3.13 2.96
CA LYS A 15 5.99 4.22 3.87
C LYS A 15 4.83 4.67 4.74
N GLU A 16 3.61 4.74 4.20
CA GLU A 16 2.44 5.09 4.99
C GLU A 16 2.11 4.02 6.05
N PHE A 17 2.13 2.73 5.68
CA PHE A 17 1.93 1.65 6.65
C PHE A 17 3.09 1.52 7.66
N TYR A 18 4.32 1.88 7.28
CA TYR A 18 5.43 1.99 8.22
C TYR A 18 5.17 3.08 9.26
N LYS A 19 4.75 4.29 8.84
CA LYS A 19 4.36 5.38 9.76
C LYS A 19 3.24 4.95 10.71
N ARG A 20 2.22 4.25 10.20
CA ARG A 20 1.12 3.69 11.02
C ARG A 20 1.65 2.73 12.09
N SER A 21 2.57 1.83 11.72
CA SER A 21 3.18 0.87 12.67
C SER A 21 3.97 1.53 13.80
N LYS A 22 4.43 2.77 13.60
CA LYS A 22 5.16 3.57 14.59
C LYS A 22 4.28 4.62 15.28
N VAL A 23 2.97 4.64 15.03
CA VAL A 23 2.02 5.65 15.54
C VAL A 23 2.40 7.08 15.13
N LYS A 24 2.96 7.24 13.91
CA LYS A 24 3.41 8.52 13.34
C LYS A 24 2.65 8.93 12.08
N SER A 25 1.64 8.17 11.68
CA SER A 25 0.80 8.53 10.53
C SER A 25 -0.17 9.62 10.92
N GLU A 26 -0.25 10.66 10.09
CA GLU A 26 -1.26 11.72 10.18
C GLU A 26 -2.62 11.23 9.65
N ASN A 27 -2.64 10.12 8.91
CA ASN A 27 -3.80 9.59 8.21
C ASN A 27 -4.02 8.08 8.46
N PRO A 28 -4.04 7.61 9.72
CA PRO A 28 -3.98 6.18 10.03
C PRO A 28 -5.22 5.39 9.59
N LYS A 29 -6.34 6.08 9.35
CA LYS A 29 -7.63 5.50 8.96
C LYS A 29 -7.94 5.61 7.46
N LEU A 30 -7.11 6.33 6.68
CA LEU A 30 -7.37 6.46 5.24
C LEU A 30 -7.21 5.10 4.55
N HIS A 31 -8.14 4.79 3.67
CA HIS A 31 -7.96 3.70 2.71
C HIS A 31 -6.89 4.08 1.69
N MET A 32 -6.12 3.11 1.18
CA MET A 32 -4.98 3.37 0.30
C MET A 32 -5.33 4.06 -1.02
N TYR A 33 -6.52 3.80 -1.59
CA TYR A 33 -7.02 4.55 -2.74
C TYR A 33 -7.21 6.05 -2.47
N ASN A 34 -7.36 6.42 -1.20
CA ASN A 34 -7.58 7.80 -0.76
C ASN A 34 -6.31 8.47 -0.24
N PHE A 35 -5.13 7.85 -0.39
CA PHE A 35 -3.88 8.52 -0.04
C PHE A 35 -3.69 9.76 -0.92
N PRO A 36 -3.37 10.93 -0.34
CA PRO A 36 -3.21 12.17 -1.10
C PRO A 36 -2.26 12.02 -2.29
N GLU A 37 -1.19 11.23 -2.12
CA GLU A 37 -0.18 10.97 -3.14
C GLU A 37 -0.67 10.07 -4.28
N LEU A 38 -1.73 9.29 -4.06
CA LEU A 38 -2.31 8.32 -5.01
C LEU A 38 -3.63 8.79 -5.65
N LYS A 39 -4.17 9.94 -5.23
CA LYS A 39 -5.50 10.42 -5.62
C LYS A 39 -5.76 10.53 -7.14
N GLU A 40 -4.72 10.74 -7.94
CA GLU A 40 -4.80 10.83 -9.41
C GLU A 40 -4.37 9.56 -10.15
N ILE A 41 -4.12 8.46 -9.44
CA ILE A 41 -3.67 7.19 -10.02
C ILE A 41 -4.88 6.28 -10.24
N ASN A 42 -4.89 5.53 -11.36
CA ASN A 42 -5.93 4.53 -11.62
C ASN A 42 -5.99 3.50 -10.48
N ASN A 43 -7.18 3.28 -9.92
CA ASN A 43 -7.42 2.30 -8.86
C ASN A 43 -7.02 0.88 -9.24
N GLU A 44 -7.18 0.46 -10.50
CA GLU A 44 -6.72 -0.85 -11.00
C GLU A 44 -5.21 -0.98 -10.88
N ARG A 45 -4.48 0.10 -11.17
CA ARG A 45 -3.01 0.11 -11.06
C ARG A 45 -2.55 0.08 -9.59
N ILE A 46 -3.27 0.77 -8.71
CA ILE A 46 -3.04 0.69 -7.26
C ILE A 46 -3.34 -0.75 -6.79
N PHE A 47 -4.43 -1.36 -7.26
CA PHE A 47 -4.84 -2.72 -6.92
C PHE A 47 -3.74 -3.75 -7.25
N GLU A 48 -3.22 -3.74 -8.48
CA GLU A 48 -2.16 -4.69 -8.88
C GLU A 48 -0.87 -4.50 -8.07
N ASN A 49 -0.53 -3.26 -7.70
CA ASN A 49 0.61 -3.01 -6.82
C ASN A 49 0.38 -3.53 -5.39
N ILE A 50 -0.84 -3.45 -4.85
CA ILE A 50 -1.14 -4.04 -3.54
C ILE A 50 -1.08 -5.56 -3.59
N LYS A 51 -1.65 -6.16 -4.64
CA LYS A 51 -1.58 -7.60 -4.88
C LYS A 51 -0.12 -8.08 -4.95
N TYR A 52 0.74 -7.34 -5.64
CA TYR A 52 2.18 -7.58 -5.63
C TYR A 52 2.77 -7.53 -4.20
N LEU A 53 2.49 -6.49 -3.43
CA LEU A 53 3.00 -6.35 -2.05
C LEU A 53 2.56 -7.53 -1.15
N ILE A 54 1.34 -8.03 -1.33
CA ILE A 54 0.82 -9.19 -0.61
C ILE A 54 1.56 -10.46 -1.05
N ASN A 55 1.68 -10.70 -2.36
CA ASN A 55 2.33 -11.88 -2.93
C ASN A 55 3.82 -11.97 -2.56
N GLU A 56 4.53 -10.84 -2.59
CA GLU A 56 5.93 -10.73 -2.16
C GLU A 56 6.11 -10.73 -0.63
N ASN A 57 5.02 -10.93 0.12
CA ASN A 57 5.05 -11.03 1.58
C ASN A 57 5.68 -9.78 2.24
N LEU A 58 5.52 -8.60 1.62
CA LEU A 58 5.96 -7.31 2.18
C LEU A 58 4.91 -6.76 3.16
N VAL A 59 3.65 -7.14 2.96
CA VAL A 59 2.53 -6.76 3.83
C VAL A 59 1.69 -7.97 4.20
N ARG A 60 1.01 -7.90 5.36
CA ARG A 60 -0.10 -8.80 5.71
C ARG A 60 -1.39 -8.15 5.25
N GLY A 61 -2.09 -8.82 4.35
CA GLY A 61 -3.29 -8.31 3.72
C GLY A 61 -4.06 -9.43 3.03
N GLY A 62 -5.09 -9.05 2.32
CA GLY A 62 -5.92 -9.94 1.54
C GLY A 62 -6.65 -9.20 0.43
N ILE A 63 -7.38 -9.95 -0.37
CA ILE A 63 -8.30 -9.44 -1.37
C ILE A 63 -9.65 -10.05 -1.06
N ASP A 64 -10.60 -9.22 -0.67
CA ASP A 64 -11.97 -9.63 -0.47
C ASP A 64 -12.66 -9.67 -1.84
N GLN A 65 -13.28 -10.80 -2.17
CA GLN A 65 -14.05 -10.95 -3.40
C GLN A 65 -15.51 -10.59 -3.12
N GLY A 66 -15.98 -9.52 -3.73
CA GLY A 66 -17.41 -9.20 -3.84
C GLY A 66 -18.02 -9.79 -5.12
N GLU A 67 -19.34 -9.67 -5.26
CA GLU A 67 -20.06 -10.20 -6.43
C GLU A 67 -19.60 -9.60 -7.77
N ASN A 68 -19.17 -8.34 -7.78
CA ASN A 68 -18.76 -7.61 -8.99
C ASN A 68 -17.36 -6.97 -8.90
N GLU A 69 -16.78 -6.86 -7.71
CA GLU A 69 -15.54 -6.12 -7.48
C GLU A 69 -14.66 -6.81 -6.43
N SER A 70 -13.35 -6.62 -6.54
CA SER A 70 -12.36 -7.13 -5.59
C SER A 70 -11.73 -5.98 -4.82
N PHE A 71 -11.64 -6.13 -3.49
CA PHE A 71 -11.16 -5.07 -2.61
C PHE A 71 -9.91 -5.52 -1.85
N PRO A 72 -8.74 -4.92 -2.11
CA PRO A 72 -7.53 -5.25 -1.39
C PRO A 72 -7.52 -4.55 -0.03
N TRP A 73 -7.02 -5.22 0.99
CA TRP A 73 -6.79 -4.63 2.30
C TRP A 73 -5.40 -5.00 2.83
N ILE A 74 -4.84 -4.12 3.65
CA ILE A 74 -3.55 -4.33 4.34
C ILE A 74 -3.79 -4.07 5.82
N SER A 75 -3.41 -5.04 6.66
CA SER A 75 -3.46 -4.91 8.13
C SER A 75 -2.17 -4.33 8.70
N ARG A 76 -1.01 -4.80 8.22
CA ARG A 76 0.32 -4.35 8.70
C ARG A 76 1.42 -4.70 7.72
N LEU A 77 2.60 -4.08 7.89
CA LEU A 77 3.83 -4.56 7.25
C LEU A 77 4.30 -5.89 7.86
N THR A 78 4.97 -6.71 7.06
CA THR A 78 5.76 -7.84 7.58
C THR A 78 7.14 -7.34 8.04
N PRO A 79 7.93 -8.17 8.74
CA PRO A 79 9.34 -7.84 9.01
C PRO A 79 10.14 -7.54 7.74
N LEU A 80 9.84 -8.23 6.63
CA LEU A 80 10.49 -7.99 5.34
C LEU A 80 10.13 -6.62 4.76
N GLY A 81 8.84 -6.25 4.76
CA GLY A 81 8.41 -4.93 4.30
C GLY A 81 8.95 -3.79 5.17
N ILE A 82 9.05 -4.01 6.49
CA ILE A 82 9.69 -3.05 7.41
C ILE A 82 11.15 -2.85 7.02
N LYS A 83 11.91 -3.95 6.85
CA LYS A 83 13.32 -3.89 6.49
C LYS A 83 13.53 -3.18 5.16
N LEU A 84 12.71 -3.48 4.14
CA LEU A 84 12.77 -2.81 2.84
C LEU A 84 12.64 -1.29 2.96
N VAL A 85 11.70 -0.80 3.77
CA VAL A 85 11.52 0.64 4.01
C VAL A 85 12.68 1.26 4.79
N GLU A 86 13.30 0.50 5.68
CA GLU A 86 14.44 0.95 6.49
C GLU A 86 15.76 0.96 5.70
N ASP A 87 15.96 0.02 4.78
CA ASP A 87 17.13 -0.08 3.91
C ASP A 87 17.13 0.98 2.79
N GLU A 88 15.97 1.57 2.46
CA GLU A 88 15.84 2.71 1.53
C GLU A 88 16.21 4.08 2.14
N LYS A 89 16.55 4.15 3.44
CA LYS A 89 16.94 5.40 4.12
C LYS A 89 18.42 5.71 4.00
#